data_AF-A0A659UI65-F1
#
_entry.id   AF-A0A659UI65-F1
#
_cell.length_a   1.000
_cell.length_b   1.000
_cell.length_c   1.000
_cell.angle_alpha   90.00
_cell.angle_beta   90.00
_cell.angle_gamma   90.00
#
_symmetry.space_group_name_H-M   'P 1'
#
loop_
_entity.id
_entity.type
_entity.pdbx_description
1 polymer ?
#
loop_
_entity_poly.entity_id
_entity_poly.type
_entity_poly.pdbx_seq_one_letter_code
_entity_poly.pdbx_strand_id
1 'polypeptide(L)' 'HDTYSAERAAKSNNAQIITMGARVIGPELAKAIVDTWLASEFDEKGPSAGNVQAINKLDAAKA' A
#
# COMPACT_ATOMS: atom_id res chain seq x y z
N HIS A 1 1.85 -0.87 -10.44
CA HIS A 1 1.89 -1.22 -11.88
C HIS A 1 0.53 -1.70 -12.38
N ASP A 2 -0.32 -2.16 -11.46
CA ASP A 2 -1.74 -2.44 -11.67
C ASP A 2 -2.57 -1.96 -10.47
N THR A 3 -3.90 -2.03 -10.58
CA THR A 3 -4.85 -1.64 -9.53
C THR A 3 -4.89 -2.64 -8.37
N TYR A 4 -4.71 -3.94 -8.65
CA TYR A 4 -4.68 -4.98 -7.62
C TYR A 4 -3.57 -4.74 -6.60
N SER A 5 -2.35 -4.47 -7.07
CA SER A 5 -1.22 -4.17 -6.18
C SER A 5 -1.46 -2.89 -5.39
N ALA A 6 -2.15 -1.91 -5.98
CA ALA A 6 -2.51 -0.64 -5.32
C ALA A 6 -3.45 -0.87 -4.13
N GLU A 7 -4.52 -1.64 -4.35
CA GLU A 7 -5.46 -2.05 -3.29
C GLU A 7 -4.74 -2.85 -2.20
N ARG A 8 -3.93 -3.84 -2.59
CA ARG A 8 -3.21 -4.68 -1.62
C ARG A 8 -2.16 -3.90 -0.84
N ALA A 9 -1.52 -2.90 -1.44
CA ALA A 9 -0.58 -2.02 -0.74
C ALA A 9 -1.27 -1.30 0.43
N ALA A 10 -2.46 -0.73 0.21
CA ALA A 10 -3.23 -0.13 1.30
C ALA A 10 -3.73 -1.20 2.29
N LYS A 11 -4.51 -2.18 1.82
CA LYS A 11 -5.24 -3.14 2.68
C LYS A 11 -4.37 -4.14 3.44
N SER A 12 -3.18 -4.47 2.93
CA SER A 12 -2.32 -5.49 3.57
C SER A 12 -1.10 -4.89 4.23
N ASN A 13 -0.54 -3.83 3.65
CA ASN A 13 0.75 -3.31 4.08
C ASN A 13 0.62 -1.98 4.82
N ASN A 14 -0.60 -1.44 4.96
CA ASN A 14 -0.85 -0.11 5.48
C ASN A 14 0.04 0.95 4.80
N ALA A 15 0.23 0.81 3.48
CA ALA A 15 1.18 1.64 2.75
C ALA A 15 0.69 3.09 2.68
N GLN A 16 1.41 4.00 3.35
CA GLN A 16 1.11 5.44 3.32
C GLN A 16 1.61 6.14 2.04
N ILE A 17 2.47 5.47 1.27
CA ILE A 17 3.05 5.97 0.03
C ILE A 17 3.03 4.85 -1.01
N ILE A 18 2.60 5.17 -2.23
CA ILE A 18 2.78 4.32 -3.41
C ILE A 18 3.69 5.00 -4.42
N THR A 19 4.45 4.19 -5.16
CA THR A 19 5.40 4.66 -6.17
C THR A 19 5.05 4.09 -7.53
N MET A 20 5.27 4.90 -8.56
CA MET A 20 4.90 4.57 -9.94
C MET A 20 5.96 5.10 -10.90
N GLY A 21 6.28 4.32 -11.93
CA GLY A 21 7.25 4.70 -12.95
C GLY A 21 6.57 5.18 -14.23
N ALA A 22 6.78 6.44 -14.61
CA ALA A 22 6.17 7.05 -15.80
C ALA A 22 6.57 6.38 -17.14
N ARG A 23 7.70 5.67 -17.18
CA ARG A 23 8.13 4.89 -18.35
C ARG A 23 7.50 3.49 -18.41
N VAL A 24 6.82 3.05 -17.34
CA VAL A 24 6.28 1.69 -17.18
C VAL A 24 4.75 1.70 -17.29
N ILE A 25 4.10 2.72 -16.73
CA ILE A 25 2.64 2.86 -16.77
C ILE A 25 2.24 4.17 -17.45
N GLY A 26 1.21 4.10 -18.30
CA GLY A 26 0.61 5.28 -18.94
C GLY A 26 -0.24 6.11 -17.95
N PRO A 27 -0.56 7.37 -18.30
CA PRO A 27 -1.22 8.31 -17.40
C PRO A 27 -2.61 7.86 -16.95
N GLU A 28 -3.43 7.29 -17.83
CA GLU A 28 -4.79 6.85 -17.45
C GLU A 28 -4.77 5.65 -16.50
N LEU A 29 -3.84 4.71 -16.71
CA LEU A 29 -3.65 3.60 -15.76
C LEU A 29 -3.10 4.11 -14.43
N ALA A 30 -2.18 5.08 -14.44
CA ALA A 30 -1.67 5.69 -13.21
C ALA A 30 -2.78 6.34 -12.37
N LYS A 31 -3.74 7.05 -13.00
CA LYS A 31 -4.92 7.59 -12.31
C LYS A 31 -5.74 6.49 -11.65
N ALA A 32 -6.10 5.44 -12.40
CA ALA A 32 -6.88 4.32 -11.86
C ALA A 32 -6.17 3.62 -10.68
N ILE A 33 -4.84 3.50 -10.73
CA ILE A 33 -4.02 2.97 -9.63
C ILE A 33 -4.12 3.86 -8.39
N VAL A 34 -3.96 5.18 -8.56
CA VAL A 34 -4.07 6.16 -7.47
C VAL A 34 -5.46 6.14 -6.86
N ASP A 35 -6.51 6.17 -7.68
CA ASP A 35 -7.90 6.13 -7.22
C ASP A 35 -8.18 4.85 -6.41
N THR A 36 -7.70 3.71 -6.90
CA THR A 36 -7.85 2.41 -6.20
C THR A 36 -7.13 2.40 -4.84
N TRP A 37 -5.92 2.95 -4.77
CA TRP A 37 -5.16 3.06 -3.52
C TRP A 37 -5.84 4.02 -2.52
N LEU A 38 -6.28 5.20 -2.98
CA LEU A 38 -6.97 6.20 -2.15
C LEU A 38 -8.32 5.71 -1.62
N ALA A 39 -9.03 4.88 -2.38
CA ALA A 39 -10.31 4.29 -1.96
C ALA A 39 -10.15 3.08 -1.02
N SER A 40 -8.92 2.61 -0.80
CA SER A 40 -8.63 1.42 0.01
C SER A 40 -8.13 1.81 1.39
N GLU A 41 -8.68 1.17 2.43
CA GLU A 41 -8.32 1.43 3.82
C GLU A 41 -7.77 0.17 4.49
N PHE A 42 -6.76 0.34 5.35
CA PHE A 42 -6.19 -0.74 6.13
C PHE A 42 -7.07 -1.07 7.34
N ASP A 43 -7.36 -2.35 7.55
CA ASP A 43 -8.07 -2.82 8.74
C ASP A 43 -7.07 -3.27 9.81
N GLU A 44 -6.99 -2.53 10.91
CA GLU A 44 -6.12 -2.83 12.06
C GLU A 44 -6.49 -4.13 12.79
N LYS A 45 -7.69 -4.66 12.56
CA LYS A 45 -8.13 -5.97 13.08
C LYS A 45 -8.09 -7.07 12.02
N GLY A 46 -7.66 -6.72 10.81
CA GLY A 46 -7.54 -7.63 9.69
C GLY A 46 -6.38 -8.62 9.83
N PRO A 47 -6.34 -9.65 8.97
CA PRO A 47 -5.34 -10.71 9.02
C PRO A 47 -3.90 -10.21 8.82
N SER A 48 -3.71 -9.05 8.18
CA SER A 48 -2.39 -8.45 7.93
C SER A 48 -1.88 -7.57 9.08
N ALA A 49 -2.71 -7.29 10.10
CA ALA A 49 -2.32 -6.45 11.24
C ALA A 49 -1.09 -6.95 12.00
N GLY A 50 -0.99 -8.27 12.21
CA GLY A 50 0.16 -8.87 12.89
C GLY A 50 1.48 -8.60 12.17
N ASN A 51 1.48 -8.60 10.83
CA ASN A 51 2.67 -8.34 10.02
C ASN A 51 3.10 -6.87 10.13
N VAL A 52 2.16 -5.94 10.01
CA VAL A 52 2.43 -4.49 10.14
C VAL A 52 2.94 -4.17 11.54
N GLN A 53 2.34 -4.75 12.60
CA GLN A 53 2.80 -4.56 13.96
C GLN A 53 4.20 -5.13 14.19
N ALA A 54 4.55 -6.26 13.58
CA ALA A 54 5.89 -6.82 13.67
C ALA A 54 6.94 -5.89 13.05
N ILE A 55 6.65 -5.28 11.90
CA ILE A 55 7.51 -4.27 11.26
C ILE A 55 7.68 -3.05 12.16
N ASN A 56 6.59 -2.49 12.68
CA ASN A 56 6.65 -1.32 13.57
C ASN A 56 7.49 -1.59 14.84
N LYS A 57 7.38 -2.80 15.42
CA LYS A 57 8.20 -3.20 16.57
C LYS A 57 9.68 -3.28 16.20
N LEU A 58 10.02 -3.78 15.02
CA LEU A 58 11.40 -3.84 14.53
C LEU A 58 11.99 -2.45 14.34
N ASP A 59 11.22 -1.50 13.78
CA ASP A 59 11.67 -0.13 13.58
C ASP A 59 11.86 0.60 14.91
N ALA A 60 10.94 0.43 15.86
CA ALA A 60 11.05 1.01 17.20
C ALA A 60 12.27 0.48 17.99
N ALA A 61 12.70 -0.76 17.74
CA ALA A 61 13.89 -1.33 18.38
C ALA A 61 15.22 -0.84 17.78
N LYS A 62 15.17 -0.20 16.60
CA LYS A 62 16.35 0.34 15.90
C LYS A 62 16.55 1.85 16.08
N ALA A 63 15.51 2.55 16.57
CA ALA A 63 15.55 3.96 16.91
C ALA A 63 16.20 4.17 18.29
#